data_AF-A0A915K931-F1
#
_entry.id   AF-A0A915K931-F1
#
_cell.length_a   1.000
_cell.length_b   1.000
_cell.length_c   1.000
_cell.angle_alpha   90.00
_cell.angle_beta   90.00
_cell.angle_gamma   90.00
#
_symmetry.space_group_name_H-M   'P 1'
#
loop_
_entity.id
_entity.type
_entity.pdbx_description
1 polymer ?
#
loop_
_entity_poly.entity_id
_entity_poly.type
_entity_poly.pdbx_seq_one_letter_code
_entity_poly.pdbx_strand_id
1 'polypeptide(L)'
;MDLSSTVMNEQEKTKESSTSKAQTGRPLSGIIRPGTNRGKPGTSMERTLRTARTASTSRPSTSMAGRFVRLGTASMAVNPGGPFVNLSRLNFEKYASQFYLAKPLFEYMFYCENDLRNLQVYVMYIRQCKVPNF
;
A
#
# COMPACT_ATOMS: atom_id res chain seq x y z
N MET A 1 -3.93 45.72 53.08
CA MET A 1 -3.29 46.07 51.80
C MET A 1 -2.09 45.18 51.68
N ASP A 2 -2.07 44.28 50.70
CA ASP A 2 -0.85 43.93 49.97
C ASP A 2 -1.29 43.47 48.58
N LEU A 3 -0.68 44.11 47.58
CA LEU A 3 -1.11 44.14 46.19
C LEU A 3 -0.65 42.91 45.41
N SER A 4 -1.55 42.43 44.54
CA SER A 4 -1.35 41.98 43.15
C SER A 4 0.09 41.90 42.63
N SER A 5 0.48 40.74 42.08
CA SER A 5 0.68 40.62 40.63
C SER A 5 1.08 39.20 40.21
N THR A 6 0.19 38.59 39.43
CA THR A 6 0.50 37.55 38.45
C THR A 6 1.58 38.06 37.50
N VAL A 7 2.76 37.46 37.51
CA VAL A 7 3.73 37.63 36.42
C VAL A 7 3.94 36.29 35.73
N MET A 8 3.56 36.34 34.45
CA MET A 8 3.54 35.32 33.43
C MET A 8 4.89 34.61 33.31
N ASN A 9 4.84 33.29 33.17
CA ASN A 9 5.97 32.45 32.83
C ASN A 9 6.36 32.71 31.36
N GLU A 10 7.38 33.53 31.12
CA GLU A 10 8.02 33.68 29.82
C GLU A 10 8.74 32.37 29.47
N GLN A 11 8.02 31.46 28.82
CA GLN A 11 8.68 30.42 28.03
C GLN A 11 9.28 31.07 26.78
N GLU A 12 10.56 31.37 26.91
CA GLU A 12 11.49 31.81 25.88
C GLU A 12 11.28 31.03 24.58
N LYS A 13 10.61 31.68 23.62
CA LYS A 13 10.38 31.17 22.27
C LYS A 13 11.71 31.15 21.51
N THR A 14 12.47 30.07 21.68
CA THR A 14 13.58 29.74 20.80
C THR A 14 13.04 29.67 19.37
N LYS A 15 13.61 30.50 18.50
CA LYS A 15 13.38 30.48 17.05
C LYS A 15 13.93 29.18 16.47
N GLU A 16 13.27 28.05 16.70
CA GLU A 16 13.42 26.90 15.83
C GLU A 16 12.83 27.30 14.48
N SER A 17 13.65 27.24 13.42
CA SER A 17 13.16 27.33 12.05
C SER A 17 11.95 26.39 11.94
N SER A 18 10.81 26.93 11.53
CA SER A 18 9.52 26.25 11.52
C SER A 18 9.46 25.18 10.42
N THR A 19 10.35 24.20 10.48
CA THR A 19 10.21 22.95 9.75
C THR A 19 9.29 22.10 10.60
N SER A 20 8.03 22.03 10.20
CA SER A 20 7.05 21.18 10.84
C SER A 20 7.62 19.75 10.91
N LYS A 21 7.70 19.19 12.12
CA LYS A 21 8.37 17.91 12.39
C LYS A 21 7.35 16.78 12.17
N ALA A 22 7.65 15.83 11.28
CA ALA A 22 6.71 14.76 10.90
C ALA A 22 6.61 13.64 11.94
N GLN A 23 7.73 13.36 12.61
CA GLN A 23 7.92 12.50 13.78
C GLN A 23 9.36 12.77 14.29
N THR A 24 9.67 12.39 15.53
CA THR A 24 10.98 12.60 16.17
C THR A 24 12.14 12.24 15.25
N GLY A 25 12.96 13.23 14.90
CA GLY A 25 14.19 13.06 14.11
C GLY A 25 14.03 13.05 12.59
N ARG A 26 12.82 13.18 12.03
CA ARG A 26 12.64 13.32 10.56
C ARG A 26 11.89 14.59 10.17
N PRO A 27 12.51 15.48 9.39
CA PRO A 27 11.83 16.66 8.88
C PRO A 27 10.70 16.26 7.92
N LEU A 28 9.68 17.11 7.81
CA LEU A 28 8.69 16.96 6.74
C LEU A 28 9.39 17.12 5.38
N SER A 29 9.07 16.20 4.48
CA SER A 29 9.58 16.23 3.10
C SER A 29 8.48 16.80 2.22
N GLY A 30 8.85 17.69 1.28
CA GLY A 30 7.91 18.39 0.41
C GLY A 30 7.20 17.52 -0.63
N ILE A 31 7.60 16.25 -0.80
CA ILE A 31 6.93 15.30 -1.70
C ILE A 31 6.61 14.03 -0.93
N ILE A 32 5.35 13.59 -0.99
CA ILE A 32 4.85 12.40 -0.30
C ILE A 32 4.55 11.32 -1.36
N ARG A 33 5.26 10.18 -1.32
CA ARG A 33 5.06 9.04 -2.23
C ARG A 33 4.37 7.89 -1.50
N PRO A 34 3.58 7.03 -2.17
CA PRO A 34 2.98 5.82 -1.58
C PRO A 34 3.93 4.90 -0.79
N GLY A 35 5.21 4.85 -1.16
CA GLY A 35 6.25 4.07 -0.47
C GLY A 35 6.99 4.82 0.64
N THR A 36 6.68 6.10 0.89
CA THR A 36 7.34 6.89 1.93
C THR A 36 6.98 6.35 3.31
N ASN A 37 7.96 5.73 3.97
CA ASN A 37 7.88 5.31 5.36
C ASN A 37 8.81 6.19 6.21
N ARG A 38 8.23 7.03 7.07
CA ARG A 38 8.91 8.01 7.93
C ARG A 38 9.30 7.44 9.31
N GLY A 39 9.02 6.16 9.58
CA GLY A 39 9.49 5.50 10.79
C GLY A 39 9.03 4.05 10.84
N LYS A 40 9.88 3.15 11.32
CA LYS A 40 9.45 1.78 11.61
C LYS A 40 8.50 1.86 12.82
N PRO A 41 7.22 1.46 12.70
CA PRO A 41 6.37 1.35 13.87
C PRO A 41 7.10 0.47 14.89
N GLY A 42 7.33 1.00 16.09
CA GLY A 42 7.94 0.24 17.18
C GLY A 42 7.22 -1.10 17.36
N THR A 43 7.98 -2.10 17.78
CA THR A 43 7.71 -3.56 17.77
C THR A 43 6.40 -4.05 18.40
N SER A 44 5.49 -3.19 18.86
CA SER A 44 4.17 -3.58 19.39
C SER A 44 3.01 -3.10 18.50
N MET A 45 2.09 -4.03 18.21
CA MET A 45 0.83 -3.75 17.52
C MET A 45 0.03 -2.65 18.22
N GLU A 46 0.09 -2.62 19.56
CA GLU A 46 -0.57 -1.62 20.39
C GLU A 46 -0.12 -0.18 20.06
N ARG A 47 1.18 0.06 19.84
CA ARG A 47 1.67 1.38 19.43
C ARG A 47 1.17 1.78 18.05
N THR A 48 0.99 0.80 17.17
CA THR A 48 0.45 1.02 15.82
C THR A 48 -1.03 1.39 15.85
N LEU A 49 -1.80 0.85 16.80
CA LEU A 49 -3.22 1.16 16.98
C LEU A 49 -3.46 2.49 17.71
N ARG A 50 -2.61 2.84 18.68
CA ARG A 50 -2.71 4.09 19.46
C ARG A 50 -2.17 5.32 18.72
N THR A 51 -1.33 5.14 17.71
CA THR A 51 -0.74 6.24 16.92
C THR A 51 -1.64 6.60 15.74
N ALA A 52 -1.69 7.88 15.36
CA ALA A 52 -2.42 8.32 14.16
C ALA A 52 -2.00 7.51 12.92
N ARG A 53 -2.98 7.06 12.13
CA ARG A 53 -2.78 6.05 11.08
C ARG A 53 -1.91 6.51 9.90
N THR A 54 -1.62 7.80 9.79
CA THR A 54 -0.76 8.41 8.75
C THR A 54 0.54 8.97 9.32
N ALA A 55 0.83 8.74 10.61
CA ALA A 55 1.99 9.32 11.28
C ALA A 55 3.32 8.82 10.69
N SER A 56 3.38 7.53 10.32
CA SER A 56 4.60 6.91 9.80
C SER A 56 4.58 6.69 8.29
N THR A 57 3.43 6.75 7.63
CA THR A 57 3.29 6.43 6.21
C THR A 57 2.37 7.41 5.51
N SER A 58 2.61 7.63 4.22
CA SER A 58 1.78 8.46 3.33
C SER A 58 0.37 7.93 3.13
N ARG A 59 0.08 6.71 3.57
CA ARG A 59 -1.22 6.05 3.45
C ARG A 59 -1.68 5.58 4.82
N PRO A 60 -2.98 5.48 5.07
CA PRO A 60 -3.44 5.06 6.39
C PRO A 60 -3.07 3.60 6.70
N SER A 61 -2.45 3.36 7.86
CA SER A 61 -2.17 2.02 8.38
C SER A 61 -3.46 1.20 8.48
N THR A 62 -3.47 0.05 7.81
CA THR A 62 -4.62 -0.86 7.72
C THR A 62 -4.13 -2.29 7.67
N SER A 63 -4.97 -3.23 8.11
CA SER A 63 -4.81 -4.64 7.78
C SER A 63 -4.86 -4.83 6.25
N MET A 64 -4.29 -5.93 5.74
CA MET A 64 -4.34 -6.24 4.30
C MET A 64 -5.76 -6.22 3.74
N ALA A 65 -6.72 -6.80 4.46
CA ALA A 65 -8.15 -6.74 4.12
C ALA A 65 -8.67 -5.29 4.07
N GLY A 66 -8.36 -4.47 5.08
CA GLY A 66 -8.77 -3.07 5.12
C GLY A 66 -8.12 -2.21 4.01
N ARG A 67 -6.95 -2.62 3.51
CA ARG A 67 -6.31 -1.97 2.37
C ARG A 67 -7.07 -2.24 1.07
N PHE A 68 -7.53 -3.46 0.82
CA PHE A 68 -8.36 -3.77 -0.37
C PHE A 68 -9.67 -2.97 -0.36
N VAL A 69 -10.33 -2.88 0.80
CA VAL A 69 -11.55 -2.07 0.96
C VAL A 69 -11.29 -0.58 0.71
N ARG A 70 -10.18 -0.03 1.22
CA ARG A 70 -9.87 1.42 1.09
C ARG A 70 -9.25 1.83 -0.23
N LEU A 71 -8.47 0.95 -0.85
CA LEU A 71 -8.05 1.16 -2.23
C LEU A 71 -9.25 1.08 -3.17
N GLY A 72 -10.40 0.64 -2.66
CA GLY A 72 -11.59 0.38 -3.43
C GLY A 72 -11.17 -0.44 -4.62
N THR A 73 -10.62 -1.65 -4.40
CA THR A 73 -10.32 -2.61 -5.48
C THR A 73 -11.51 -2.55 -6.44
N ALA A 74 -11.34 -1.81 -7.55
CA ALA A 74 -12.35 -0.95 -8.18
C ALA A 74 -13.80 -1.39 -7.89
N SER A 75 -14.54 -0.73 -6.98
CA SER A 75 -15.99 -0.93 -6.74
C SER A 75 -16.57 -2.29 -7.20
N MET A 76 -16.74 -3.31 -6.36
CA MET A 76 -17.60 -4.47 -6.71
C MET A 76 -17.24 -5.17 -8.06
N ALA A 77 -16.47 -6.26 -8.06
CA ALA A 77 -16.06 -7.06 -9.24
C ALA A 77 -17.18 -7.62 -10.18
N VAL A 78 -18.41 -7.13 -10.05
CA VAL A 78 -19.55 -7.38 -10.92
C VAL A 78 -19.54 -6.28 -12.00
N ASN A 79 -18.89 -6.54 -13.13
CA ASN A 79 -19.52 -6.07 -14.37
C ASN A 79 -20.94 -6.63 -14.37
N PRO A 80 -21.96 -5.93 -14.89
CA PRO A 80 -23.32 -6.46 -14.92
C PRO A 80 -23.45 -7.86 -15.58
N GLY A 81 -22.42 -8.31 -16.31
CA GLY A 81 -22.28 -9.66 -16.88
C GLY A 81 -21.27 -10.62 -16.20
N GLY A 82 -20.67 -10.27 -15.06
CA GLY A 82 -19.74 -11.14 -14.30
C GLY A 82 -18.24 -10.86 -14.52
N PRO A 83 -17.36 -11.75 -14.02
CA PRO A 83 -15.91 -11.59 -14.18
C PRO A 83 -15.51 -11.69 -15.66
N PHE A 84 -14.57 -10.84 -16.09
CA PHE A 84 -14.10 -10.82 -17.48
C PHE A 84 -13.51 -12.17 -17.91
N VAL A 85 -12.70 -12.78 -17.02
CA VAL A 85 -12.17 -14.13 -17.21
C VAL A 85 -12.42 -14.95 -15.94
N ASN A 86 -12.97 -16.16 -16.10
CA ASN A 86 -13.10 -17.10 -14.99
C ASN A 86 -11.83 -17.93 -14.85
N LEU A 87 -10.97 -17.56 -13.90
CA LEU A 87 -9.69 -18.22 -13.65
C LEU A 87 -9.85 -19.69 -13.21
N SER A 88 -10.90 -20.02 -12.47
CA SER A 88 -11.12 -21.40 -11.98
C SER A 88 -11.40 -22.41 -13.10
N ARG A 89 -11.88 -21.93 -14.26
CA ARG A 89 -12.19 -22.76 -15.43
C ARG A 89 -11.16 -22.61 -16.55
N LEU A 90 -10.16 -21.75 -16.36
CA LEU A 90 -9.18 -21.43 -17.38
C LEU A 90 -8.10 -22.50 -17.45
N ASN A 91 -7.78 -22.97 -18.66
CA ASN A 91 -6.65 -23.88 -18.86
C ASN A 91 -5.33 -23.10 -18.91
N PHE A 92 -4.63 -23.05 -17.78
CA PHE A 92 -3.36 -22.31 -17.66
C PHE A 92 -2.25 -22.81 -18.59
N GLU A 93 -2.16 -24.12 -18.83
CA GLU A 93 -1.13 -24.71 -19.68
C GLU A 93 -1.25 -24.22 -21.13
N LYS A 94 -2.48 -24.22 -21.66
CA LYS A 94 -2.76 -23.76 -23.02
C LYS A 94 -2.35 -22.30 -23.22
N TYR A 95 -2.71 -21.42 -22.29
CA TYR A 95 -2.47 -19.99 -22.43
C TYR A 95 -1.06 -19.56 -22.04
N ALA A 96 -0.38 -20.33 -21.18
CA ALA A 96 1.03 -20.13 -20.87
C ALA A 96 1.93 -20.42 -22.09
N SER A 97 1.56 -21.40 -22.93
CA SER A 97 2.31 -21.72 -24.15
C SER A 97 2.22 -20.64 -25.25
N GLN A 98 1.18 -19.79 -25.19
CA GLN A 98 0.95 -18.73 -26.16
C GLN A 98 1.63 -17.43 -25.72
N PHE A 99 2.85 -17.17 -26.20
CA PHE A 99 3.66 -16.03 -25.75
C PHE A 99 2.96 -14.67 -25.88
N TYR A 100 2.20 -14.45 -26.94
CA TYR A 100 1.46 -13.20 -27.16
C TYR A 100 0.34 -12.97 -26.13
N LEU A 101 -0.22 -14.05 -25.55
CA LEU A 101 -1.25 -13.98 -24.53
C LEU A 101 -0.69 -14.12 -23.11
N ALA A 102 0.49 -14.73 -22.97
CA ALA A 102 1.06 -15.09 -21.68
C ALA A 102 1.25 -13.87 -20.77
N LYS A 103 1.83 -12.81 -21.33
CA LYS A 103 2.10 -11.54 -20.65
C LYS A 103 0.84 -10.74 -20.29
N PRO A 104 -0.08 -10.44 -21.24
CA PRO A 104 -1.29 -9.68 -20.89
C PRO A 104 -2.17 -10.44 -19.88
N LEU A 105 -2.25 -11.78 -19.97
CA LEU A 105 -3.00 -12.59 -19.00
C LEU A 105 -2.35 -12.55 -17.61
N PHE A 106 -1.02 -12.59 -17.53
CA PHE A 106 -0.28 -12.40 -16.27
C PHE A 106 -0.57 -11.03 -15.66
N GLU A 107 -0.49 -9.96 -16.46
CA GLU A 107 -0.73 -8.59 -16.00
C GLU A 107 -2.15 -8.41 -15.49
N TYR A 108 -3.15 -8.96 -16.18
CA TYR A 108 -4.55 -8.97 -15.72
C TYR A 108 -4.69 -9.67 -14.36
N MET A 109 -4.13 -10.88 -14.23
CA MET A 109 -4.26 -11.67 -13.01
C MET A 109 -3.50 -11.02 -11.83
N PHE A 110 -2.38 -10.33 -12.08
CA PHE A 110 -1.61 -9.64 -11.05
C PHE A 110 -2.22 -8.31 -10.62
N TYR A 111 -2.65 -7.46 -11.55
CA TYR A 111 -3.10 -6.09 -11.23
C TYR A 111 -4.60 -5.99 -10.99
N CYS A 112 -5.42 -6.75 -11.72
CA CYS A 112 -6.87 -6.65 -11.62
C CYS A 112 -7.44 -7.64 -10.60
N GLU A 113 -7.09 -8.92 -10.73
CA GLU A 113 -7.69 -9.97 -9.90
C GLU A 113 -6.98 -10.15 -8.55
N ASN A 114 -5.65 -9.90 -8.52
CA ASN A 114 -4.81 -10.05 -7.33
C ASN A 114 -4.91 -11.45 -6.68
N ASP A 115 -5.21 -12.48 -7.47
CA ASP A 115 -5.17 -13.88 -7.01
C ASP A 115 -3.77 -14.46 -7.19
N LEU A 116 -2.94 -14.25 -6.17
CA LEU A 116 -1.54 -14.68 -6.16
C LEU A 116 -1.38 -16.21 -6.24
N ARG A 117 -2.40 -16.99 -5.83
CA ARG A 117 -2.31 -18.46 -5.86
C ARG A 117 -2.39 -18.97 -7.28
N ASN A 118 -3.41 -18.54 -8.02
CA ASN A 118 -3.56 -18.88 -9.43
C ASN A 118 -2.41 -18.28 -10.26
N LEU A 119 -1.95 -17.07 -9.93
CA LEU A 119 -0.78 -16.46 -10.55
C LEU A 119 0.49 -17.30 -10.38
N GLN A 120 0.74 -17.82 -9.18
CA GLN A 120 1.91 -18.65 -8.93
C GLN A 120 1.90 -19.92 -9.78
N VAL A 121 0.76 -20.59 -9.85
CA VAL A 121 0.58 -21.77 -10.72
C VAL A 121 0.82 -21.40 -12.18
N TYR A 122 0.23 -20.30 -12.64
CA TYR A 122 0.38 -19.83 -14.01
C TYR A 122 1.83 -19.49 -14.38
N VAL A 123 2.58 -18.86 -13.47
CA VAL A 123 4.01 -18.58 -13.65
C VAL A 123 4.83 -19.87 -13.76
N MET A 124 4.48 -20.94 -13.03
CA MET A 124 5.15 -22.24 -13.17
C MET A 124 4.96 -22.80 -14.59
N TYR A 125 3.76 -22.69 -15.16
CA TYR A 125 3.49 -23.11 -16.54
C TYR A 125 4.28 -22.28 -17.55
N ILE A 126 4.30 -20.94 -17.42
CA ILE A 126 5.09 -20.07 -18.31
C ILE A 126 6.57 -20.47 -18.31
N ARG A 127 7.13 -20.83 -17.14
CA ARG A 127 8.53 -21.29 -17.03
C ARG A 127 8.80 -22.62 -17.72
N GLN A 128 7.81 -23.51 -17.78
CA GLN A 128 7.91 -24.80 -18.46
C GLN A 128 7.78 -24.66 -19.97
N CYS A 129 7.08 -23.63 -20.45
CA CYS A 129 6.98 -23.33 -21.87
C CYS A 129 8.33 -22.87 -22.42
N LYS A 130 8.88 -23.63 -23.38
CA LYS A 130 10.12 -23.28 -24.06
C LYS A 130 9.88 -22.06 -24.94
N VAL A 131 10.69 -21.01 -24.77
CA VAL A 131 10.65 -19.84 -25.65
C VAL A 131 10.95 -20.33 -27.07
N PRO A 132 10.04 -20.16 -28.05
CA PRO A 132 10.36 -20.51 -29.43
C PRO A 132 11.53 -19.62 -29.86
N ASN A 133 12.63 -20.25 -30.26
CA ASN A 133 13.73 -19.54 -30.91
C ASN A 133 13.17 -18.98 -32.22
N PHE A 134 13.17 -17.66 -32.35
CA PHE A 134 12.93 -16.99 -33.64
C PHE A 134 14.17 -17.11 -34.52
#